data_AF-A0A8W8MB30-F1
#
_entry.id   AF-A0A8W8MB30-F1
#
_cell.length_a   1.000
_cell.length_b   1.000
_cell.length_c   1.000
_cell.angle_alpha   90.00
_cell.angle_beta   90.00
_cell.angle_gamma   90.00
#
_symmetry.space_group_name_H-M   'P 1'
#
loop_
_entity.id
_entity.type
_entity.pdbx_description
1 polymer ?
#
loop_
_entity_poly.entity_id
_entity_poly.type
_entity_poly.pdbx_seq_one_letter_code
_entity_poly.pdbx_strand_id
1 'polypeptide(L)'
;MLQLSRNKQSRCSTLTIYEKFIGSLHEDRAKPLWEIEKESVGLAMHFCFSQCESDQRCVGIEICTIRPDLARCRGCCEWYVIAKDGGLPINATDDCKYFELSRDSVESRGSRLTVNSKLSAVTSSTNIDEYETTQLASDDLDGVYGNDCYRNNVFSFVNEKSPWLEVTWSRTITIWRIIIYNRVDCCDYRLVNLNVTYKNNGVAGICSFYPGLLSHDGDIVLFYCPSEANATSVKLQIQSKSKELIKLNFCEVEIYKKS
;
A
#
# COMPACT_ATOMS: atom_id res chain seq x y z
N MET A 1 -32.49 -21.64 -42.61
CA MET A 1 -31.05 -21.69 -42.26
C MET A 1 -30.88 -20.89 -40.97
N LEU A 2 -30.98 -21.55 -39.82
CA LEU A 2 -30.85 -20.94 -38.49
C LEU A 2 -29.35 -20.88 -38.16
N GLN A 3 -28.77 -19.68 -38.09
CA GLN A 3 -27.43 -19.47 -37.55
C GLN A 3 -27.52 -19.35 -36.02
N LEU A 4 -27.08 -20.40 -35.33
CA LEU A 4 -26.78 -20.38 -33.90
C LEU A 4 -25.60 -19.43 -33.66
N SER A 5 -25.84 -18.31 -32.98
CA SER A 5 -24.77 -17.42 -32.54
C SER A 5 -23.92 -18.12 -31.48
N ARG A 6 -22.61 -18.19 -31.73
CA ARG A 6 -21.61 -18.74 -30.79
C ARG A 6 -21.71 -18.00 -29.45
N ASN A 7 -22.00 -18.76 -28.39
CA ASN A 7 -21.81 -18.31 -27.00
C ASN A 7 -20.38 -17.77 -26.83
N LYS A 8 -20.26 -16.48 -26.50
CA LYS A 8 -19.05 -15.93 -25.91
C LYS A 8 -18.89 -16.61 -24.56
N GLN A 9 -18.00 -17.60 -24.50
CA GLN A 9 -17.53 -18.18 -23.26
C GLN A 9 -16.87 -17.04 -22.46
N SER A 10 -17.52 -16.60 -21.40
CA SER A 10 -16.92 -15.71 -20.41
C SER A 10 -15.69 -16.42 -19.87
N ARG A 11 -14.50 -15.89 -20.19
CA ARG A 11 -13.28 -16.33 -19.51
C ARG A 11 -13.43 -15.93 -18.05
N CYS A 12 -13.79 -16.90 -17.19
CA CYS A 12 -13.60 -16.79 -15.75
C CYS A 12 -12.09 -16.71 -15.50
N SER A 13 -11.55 -15.50 -15.49
CA SER A 13 -10.34 -15.21 -14.75
C SER A 13 -10.73 -15.17 -13.27
N THR A 14 -10.96 -16.32 -12.65
CA THR A 14 -11.20 -16.37 -11.21
C THR A 14 -9.88 -16.06 -10.53
N LEU A 15 -9.78 -14.85 -9.99
CA LEU A 15 -8.69 -14.51 -9.08
C LEU A 15 -8.74 -15.54 -7.94
N THR A 16 -7.63 -16.22 -7.70
CA THR A 16 -7.60 -17.25 -6.66
C THR A 16 -7.58 -16.54 -5.32
N ILE A 17 -8.60 -16.77 -4.49
CA ILE A 17 -8.75 -16.18 -3.17
C ILE A 17 -8.93 -17.32 -2.14
N TYR A 18 -8.30 -17.19 -0.98
CA TYR A 18 -8.31 -18.24 0.05
C TYR A 18 -8.52 -17.64 1.43
N GLU A 19 -9.14 -18.41 2.33
CA GLU A 19 -9.27 -18.01 3.74
C GLU A 19 -7.88 -17.93 4.36
N LYS A 20 -7.51 -16.74 4.84
CA LYS A 20 -6.18 -16.46 5.40
C LYS A 20 -6.17 -16.64 6.91
N PHE A 21 -7.18 -16.11 7.59
CA PHE A 21 -7.35 -16.22 9.04
C PHE A 21 -8.81 -15.98 9.46
N ILE A 22 -9.13 -16.42 10.67
CA ILE A 22 -10.34 -16.10 11.41
C ILE A 22 -10.05 -14.86 12.26
N GLY A 23 -10.91 -13.85 12.15
CA GLY A 23 -10.74 -12.53 12.76
C GLY A 23 -10.99 -11.39 11.79
N SER A 24 -10.90 -10.16 12.31
CA SER A 24 -11.07 -8.94 11.54
C SER A 24 -9.74 -8.23 11.32
N LEU A 25 -9.66 -7.44 10.26
CA LEU A 25 -8.61 -6.45 10.05
C LEU A 25 -8.65 -5.42 11.18
N HIS A 26 -7.50 -5.12 11.78
CA HIS A 26 -7.40 -4.09 12.80
C HIS A 26 -7.52 -2.69 12.14
N GLU A 27 -8.39 -1.83 12.67
CA GLU A 27 -8.71 -0.53 12.02
C GLU A 27 -7.49 0.42 11.95
N ASP A 28 -6.60 0.37 12.94
CA ASP A 28 -5.35 1.15 12.93
C ASP A 28 -4.29 0.63 11.92
N ARG A 29 -4.53 -0.54 11.31
CA ARG A 29 -3.56 -1.25 10.48
C ARG A 29 -4.01 -1.40 9.04
N ALA A 30 -5.26 -1.08 8.74
CA ALA A 30 -5.81 -1.18 7.40
C ALA A 30 -6.93 -0.17 7.20
N LYS A 31 -6.94 0.50 6.05
CA LYS A 31 -8.07 1.31 5.58
C LYS A 31 -8.81 0.59 4.44
N PRO A 32 -10.04 0.09 4.67
CA PRO A 32 -10.83 -0.53 3.62
C PRO A 32 -11.10 0.40 2.44
N LEU A 33 -11.16 -0.17 1.24
CA LEU A 33 -11.58 0.52 0.00
C LEU A 33 -13.08 0.82 0.01
N TRP A 34 -13.85 -0.10 0.58
CA TRP A 34 -15.31 -0.06 0.64
C TRP A 34 -15.80 -0.99 1.74
N GLU A 35 -17.00 -0.71 2.22
CA GLU A 35 -17.73 -1.50 3.20
C GLU A 35 -19.16 -1.70 2.70
N ILE A 36 -19.67 -2.93 2.79
CA ILE A 36 -20.98 -3.30 2.27
C ILE A 36 -21.66 -4.22 3.27
N GLU A 37 -22.93 -3.93 3.57
CA GLU A 37 -23.79 -4.79 4.38
C GLU A 37 -24.74 -5.60 3.50
N LYS A 38 -25.03 -6.83 3.95
CA LYS A 38 -25.97 -7.78 3.33
C LYS A 38 -26.73 -8.56 4.38
N GLU A 39 -27.86 -9.11 3.99
CA GLU A 39 -28.81 -9.82 4.85
C GLU A 39 -28.30 -11.21 5.28
N SER A 40 -27.20 -11.69 4.69
CA SER A 40 -26.56 -12.94 5.07
C SER A 40 -25.09 -12.98 4.64
N VAL A 41 -24.32 -13.85 5.28
CA VAL A 41 -22.92 -14.13 4.92
C VAL A 41 -22.80 -14.60 3.46
N GLY A 42 -23.73 -15.45 2.99
CA GLY A 42 -23.71 -15.94 1.61
C GLY A 42 -23.88 -14.83 0.56
N LEU A 43 -24.77 -13.87 0.82
CA LEU A 43 -24.96 -12.70 -0.04
C LEU A 43 -23.75 -11.75 0.01
N ALA A 44 -23.18 -11.55 1.21
CA ALA A 44 -21.94 -10.79 1.38
C ALA A 44 -20.80 -11.43 0.58
N MET A 45 -20.56 -12.73 0.72
CA MET A 45 -19.54 -13.45 -0.03
C MET A 45 -19.70 -13.25 -1.54
N HIS A 46 -20.87 -13.55 -2.09
CA HIS A 46 -21.11 -13.44 -3.54
C HIS A 46 -20.86 -12.01 -4.07
N PHE A 47 -21.42 -11.00 -3.39
CA PHE A 47 -21.32 -9.62 -3.85
C PHE A 47 -19.88 -9.09 -3.73
N CYS A 48 -19.25 -9.30 -2.58
CA CYS A 48 -17.97 -8.67 -2.26
C CYS A 48 -16.81 -9.32 -3.02
N PHE A 49 -16.89 -10.62 -3.32
CA PHE A 49 -15.91 -11.28 -4.19
C PHE A 49 -15.97 -10.70 -5.60
N SER A 50 -17.16 -10.61 -6.20
CA SER A 50 -17.35 -9.99 -7.52
C SER A 50 -16.89 -8.53 -7.56
N GLN A 51 -17.15 -7.76 -6.50
CA GLN A 51 -16.68 -6.38 -6.35
C GLN A 51 -15.14 -6.31 -6.29
N CYS A 52 -14.50 -7.22 -5.54
CA CYS A 52 -13.05 -7.28 -5.41
C CYS A 52 -12.35 -7.70 -6.72
N GLU A 53 -12.97 -8.57 -7.51
CA GLU A 53 -12.46 -8.92 -8.84
C GLU A 53 -12.50 -7.71 -9.80
N SER A 54 -13.50 -6.85 -9.64
CA SER A 54 -13.70 -5.65 -10.46
C SER A 54 -12.80 -4.48 -10.03
N ASP A 55 -12.48 -4.35 -8.73
CA ASP A 55 -11.56 -3.33 -8.22
C ASP A 55 -10.12 -3.84 -8.18
N GLN A 56 -9.28 -3.34 -9.08
CA GLN A 56 -7.87 -3.73 -9.20
C GLN A 56 -7.01 -3.37 -7.97
N ARG A 57 -7.51 -2.52 -7.06
CA ARG A 57 -6.88 -2.25 -5.76
C ARG A 57 -7.19 -3.30 -4.71
N CYS A 58 -8.27 -4.08 -4.89
CA CYS A 58 -8.70 -5.05 -3.90
C CYS A 58 -7.78 -6.28 -3.89
N VAL A 59 -7.11 -6.53 -2.78
CA VAL A 59 -6.21 -7.67 -2.57
C VAL A 59 -6.70 -8.67 -1.54
N GLY A 60 -7.83 -8.38 -0.89
CA GLY A 60 -8.49 -9.28 0.03
C GLY A 60 -9.83 -8.73 0.51
N ILE A 61 -10.58 -9.56 1.22
CA ILE A 61 -11.95 -9.29 1.66
C ILE A 61 -12.09 -9.78 3.09
N GLU A 62 -12.51 -8.92 3.99
CA GLU A 62 -13.04 -9.32 5.30
C GLU A 62 -14.54 -9.55 5.19
N ILE A 63 -15.06 -10.60 5.83
CA ILE A 63 -16.49 -10.84 5.99
C ILE A 63 -16.77 -11.14 7.45
N CYS A 64 -17.69 -10.38 8.05
CA CYS A 64 -18.11 -10.51 9.44
C CYS A 64 -19.61 -10.77 9.54
N THR A 65 -19.98 -11.68 10.43
CA THR A 65 -21.35 -11.86 10.90
C THR A 65 -21.59 -10.84 12.01
N ILE A 66 -22.43 -9.83 11.76
CA ILE A 66 -22.75 -8.83 12.79
C ILE A 66 -23.87 -9.34 13.69
N ARG A 67 -24.86 -10.00 13.07
CA ARG A 67 -25.99 -10.69 13.70
C ARG A 67 -26.62 -11.65 12.68
N PRO A 68 -27.56 -12.54 13.06
CA PRO A 68 -28.04 -13.61 12.17
C PRO A 68 -28.58 -13.17 10.79
N ASP A 69 -29.12 -11.95 10.72
CA ASP A 69 -29.73 -11.34 9.52
C ASP A 69 -28.88 -10.19 8.94
N LEU A 70 -27.62 -10.05 9.38
CA LEU A 70 -26.73 -8.98 8.93
C LEU A 70 -25.27 -9.44 8.90
N ALA A 71 -24.70 -9.43 7.70
CA ALA A 71 -23.29 -9.60 7.46
C ALA A 71 -22.71 -8.31 6.86
N ARG A 72 -21.48 -7.99 7.27
CA ARG A 72 -20.69 -6.89 6.72
C ARG A 72 -19.50 -7.48 5.98
N CYS A 73 -19.15 -6.92 4.83
CA CYS A 73 -17.86 -7.18 4.19
C CYS A 73 -17.08 -5.87 3.99
N ARG A 74 -15.76 -5.96 4.03
CA ARG A 74 -14.83 -4.86 3.75
C ARG A 74 -13.83 -5.31 2.69
N GLY A 75 -13.66 -4.53 1.63
CA GLY A 75 -12.64 -4.78 0.60
C GLY A 75 -11.32 -4.12 0.99
N CYS A 76 -10.22 -4.87 0.95
CA CYS A 76 -8.91 -4.39 1.38
C CYS A 76 -7.99 -4.08 0.20
N CYS A 77 -7.22 -2.99 0.19
CA CYS A 77 -7.31 -1.80 1.06
C CYS A 77 -6.73 -0.59 0.32
N GLU A 78 -7.11 0.63 0.70
CA GLU A 78 -6.39 1.84 0.26
C GLU A 78 -4.94 1.82 0.77
N TRP A 79 -4.77 1.40 2.02
CA TRP A 79 -3.49 1.05 2.62
C TRP A 79 -3.64 -0.01 3.69
N TYR A 80 -2.59 -0.79 3.92
CA TYR A 80 -2.48 -1.65 5.10
C TYR A 80 -1.02 -1.81 5.52
N VAL A 81 -0.83 -2.19 6.79
CA VAL A 81 0.49 -2.30 7.43
C VAL A 81 0.77 -3.76 7.78
N ILE A 82 1.82 -4.32 7.17
CA ILE A 82 2.32 -5.67 7.47
C ILE A 82 3.41 -5.56 8.53
N ALA A 83 3.41 -6.48 9.51
CA ALA A 83 4.50 -6.57 10.47
C ALA A 83 5.82 -6.98 9.80
N LYS A 84 6.97 -6.54 10.32
CA LYS A 84 8.28 -6.84 9.71
C LYS A 84 8.58 -8.34 9.57
N ASP A 85 8.08 -9.13 10.50
CA ASP A 85 8.17 -10.59 10.58
C ASP A 85 7.07 -11.31 9.78
N GLY A 86 6.19 -10.53 9.15
CA GLY A 86 5.09 -11.01 8.33
C GLY A 86 3.76 -11.12 9.08
N GLY A 87 2.68 -11.17 8.33
CA GLY A 87 1.32 -11.29 8.85
C GLY A 87 0.55 -9.97 8.86
N LEU A 88 -0.77 -10.10 8.66
CA LEU A 88 -1.72 -9.03 8.92
C LEU A 88 -2.10 -9.09 10.40
N PRO A 89 -2.09 -7.97 11.13
CA PRO A 89 -2.52 -7.94 12.53
C PRO A 89 -4.03 -8.15 12.64
N ILE A 90 -4.40 -9.07 13.54
CA ILE A 90 -5.72 -9.67 13.64
C ILE A 90 -6.38 -9.21 14.93
N ASN A 91 -7.63 -8.75 14.86
CA ASN A 91 -8.52 -8.82 16.03
C ASN A 91 -9.19 -10.20 16.00
N ALA A 92 -8.79 -11.06 16.94
CA ALA A 92 -9.31 -12.42 17.02
C ALA A 92 -10.80 -12.38 17.38
N THR A 93 -11.65 -12.61 16.39
CA THR A 93 -13.11 -12.69 16.53
C THR A 93 -13.61 -13.84 15.67
N ASP A 94 -14.38 -14.76 16.25
CA ASP A 94 -14.90 -15.93 15.52
C ASP A 94 -15.99 -15.56 14.50
N ASP A 95 -16.55 -14.36 14.64
CA ASP A 95 -17.59 -13.83 13.75
C ASP A 95 -17.05 -13.32 12.41
N CYS A 96 -15.73 -13.13 12.29
CA CYS A 96 -15.10 -12.56 11.11
C CYS A 96 -14.12 -13.54 10.45
N LYS A 97 -14.00 -13.42 9.12
CA LYS A 97 -13.03 -14.16 8.31
C LYS A 97 -12.39 -13.23 7.30
N TYR A 98 -11.08 -13.34 7.13
CA TYR A 98 -10.36 -12.63 6.09
C TYR A 98 -9.93 -13.58 4.97
N PHE A 99 -10.23 -13.18 3.74
CA PHE A 99 -9.88 -13.89 2.52
C PHE A 99 -8.86 -13.05 1.74
N GLU A 100 -7.75 -13.65 1.33
CA GLU A 100 -6.66 -12.96 0.64
C GLU A 100 -6.52 -13.50 -0.79
N LEU A 101 -6.25 -12.61 -1.75
CA LEU A 101 -5.85 -13.04 -3.08
C LEU A 101 -4.51 -13.77 -3.04
N SER A 102 -4.37 -14.82 -3.83
CA SER A 102 -3.10 -15.52 -4.03
C SER A 102 -2.01 -14.55 -4.46
N ARG A 103 -0.78 -14.83 -4.04
CA ARG A 103 0.39 -14.04 -4.42
C ARG A 103 0.47 -13.83 -5.94
N ASP A 104 0.25 -14.88 -6.71
CA ASP A 104 0.25 -14.81 -8.18
C ASP A 104 -0.87 -13.90 -8.71
N SER A 105 -2.06 -13.95 -8.10
CA SER A 105 -3.16 -13.04 -8.46
C SER A 105 -2.83 -11.59 -8.16
N VAL A 106 -2.16 -11.30 -7.04
CA VAL A 106 -1.71 -9.95 -6.68
C VAL A 106 -0.59 -9.48 -7.61
N GLU A 107 0.49 -10.25 -7.74
CA GLU A 107 1.67 -9.89 -8.55
C GLU A 107 1.35 -9.85 -10.06
N SER A 108 0.28 -10.51 -10.53
CA SER A 108 -0.15 -10.36 -11.92
C SER A 108 -0.66 -8.95 -12.26
N ARG A 109 -1.11 -8.17 -11.27
CA ARG A 109 -1.72 -6.84 -11.47
C ARG A 109 -0.70 -5.72 -11.66
N GLY A 110 0.56 -5.93 -11.32
CA GLY A 110 1.58 -4.92 -11.53
C GLY A 110 3.01 -5.44 -11.46
N SER A 111 3.94 -4.63 -11.94
CA SER A 111 5.36 -4.95 -11.96
C SER A 111 6.17 -3.84 -11.32
N ARG A 112 7.21 -4.20 -10.56
CA ARG A 112 8.11 -3.23 -9.92
C ARG A 112 8.79 -2.38 -10.98
N LEU A 113 8.85 -1.06 -10.75
CA LEU A 113 9.70 -0.18 -11.54
C LEU A 113 11.16 -0.49 -11.21
N THR A 114 11.94 -0.81 -12.25
CA THR A 114 13.38 -1.12 -12.12
C THR A 114 14.23 0.04 -12.60
N VAL A 115 15.54 -0.06 -12.38
CA VAL A 115 16.58 0.92 -12.78
C VAL A 115 16.48 1.37 -14.24
N ASN A 116 16.01 0.50 -15.14
CA ASN A 116 15.79 0.81 -16.57
C ASN A 116 14.74 1.92 -16.80
N SER A 117 13.92 2.23 -15.80
CA SER A 117 12.92 3.30 -15.86
C SER A 117 13.52 4.69 -15.63
N LYS A 118 14.84 4.78 -15.37
CA LYS A 118 15.56 6.01 -14.98
C LYS A 118 14.93 6.64 -13.76
N LEU A 119 14.84 5.87 -12.67
CA LEU A 119 14.36 6.37 -11.39
C LEU A 119 15.35 7.39 -10.83
N SER A 120 14.83 8.47 -10.27
CA SER A 120 15.60 9.45 -9.52
C SER A 120 14.80 9.88 -8.30
N ALA A 121 15.46 9.95 -7.16
CA ALA A 121 14.91 10.47 -5.93
C ALA A 121 15.48 11.86 -5.64
N VAL A 122 14.63 12.75 -5.13
CA VAL A 122 15.01 14.07 -4.61
C VAL A 122 14.28 14.28 -3.30
N THR A 123 14.96 14.88 -2.33
CA THR A 123 14.43 15.09 -0.98
C THR A 123 14.39 16.58 -0.63
N SER A 124 13.58 16.94 0.36
CA SER A 124 13.59 18.28 0.94
C SER A 124 14.90 18.62 1.65
N SER A 125 15.53 17.63 2.26
CA SER A 125 16.79 17.76 2.98
C SER A 125 17.53 16.43 3.06
N THR A 126 18.80 16.50 3.42
CA THR A 126 19.66 15.34 3.67
C THR A 126 20.35 15.53 5.02
N ASN A 127 20.27 14.53 5.89
CA ASN A 127 21.05 14.49 7.12
C ASN A 127 22.43 13.88 6.83
N ILE A 128 23.49 14.57 7.27
CA ILE A 128 24.83 13.99 7.32
C ILE A 128 24.95 13.41 8.73
N ASP A 129 24.99 12.07 8.85
CA ASP A 129 25.17 11.44 10.15
C ASP A 129 26.58 11.74 10.70
N GLU A 130 26.76 11.55 12.00
CA GLU A 130 28.00 11.80 12.77
C GLU A 130 29.24 11.05 12.22
N TYR A 131 29.01 10.05 11.35
CA TYR A 131 30.03 9.22 10.70
C TYR A 131 30.47 9.69 9.29
N GLU A 132 30.05 10.88 8.83
CA GLU A 132 30.38 11.46 7.52
C GLU A 132 29.99 10.61 6.29
N THR A 133 29.18 9.57 6.46
CA THR A 133 28.57 8.85 5.34
C THR A 133 27.45 9.69 4.77
N THR A 134 27.65 10.26 3.59
CA THR A 134 26.58 10.94 2.85
C THR A 134 25.54 9.92 2.40
N GLN A 135 24.43 9.84 3.11
CA GLN A 135 23.24 9.11 2.65
C GLN A 135 22.59 9.93 1.55
N LEU A 136 22.33 9.31 0.39
CA LEU A 136 21.73 9.97 -0.77
C LEU A 136 20.24 9.63 -0.83
N ALA A 137 19.44 10.51 -1.42
CA ALA A 137 18.02 10.24 -1.67
C ALA A 137 17.81 8.95 -2.49
N SER A 138 18.79 8.55 -3.30
CA SER A 138 18.77 7.31 -4.07
C SER A 138 18.82 6.04 -3.21
N ASP A 139 19.27 6.14 -1.96
CA ASP A 139 19.35 5.00 -1.05
C ASP A 139 17.94 4.52 -0.66
N ASP A 140 16.93 5.39 -0.76
CA ASP A 140 15.51 5.00 -0.62
C ASP A 140 15.01 4.10 -1.78
N LEU A 141 15.84 3.80 -2.78
CA LEU A 141 15.48 3.07 -4.01
C LEU A 141 16.52 1.99 -4.39
N ASP A 142 17.45 1.67 -3.50
CA ASP A 142 18.62 0.83 -3.79
C ASP A 142 18.32 -0.68 -3.68
N GLY A 143 17.16 -1.05 -3.13
CA GLY A 143 16.74 -2.43 -2.92
C GLY A 143 17.22 -3.04 -1.60
N VAL A 144 17.74 -2.25 -0.67
CA VAL A 144 18.11 -2.68 0.68
C VAL A 144 16.91 -2.52 1.61
N TYR A 145 16.33 -3.63 2.08
CA TYR A 145 15.16 -3.60 2.96
C TYR A 145 15.14 -4.74 3.99
N GLY A 146 14.13 -4.77 4.85
CA GLY A 146 13.95 -5.81 5.86
C GLY A 146 15.01 -5.72 6.95
N ASN A 147 15.66 -6.84 7.28
CA ASN A 147 16.66 -6.87 8.35
C ASN A 147 17.86 -5.97 8.08
N ASP A 148 18.12 -5.53 6.85
CA ASP A 148 19.24 -4.63 6.56
C ASP A 148 18.90 -3.15 6.81
N CYS A 149 17.65 -2.82 7.17
CA CYS A 149 17.14 -1.46 7.45
C CYS A 149 17.60 -0.85 8.80
N TYR A 150 18.89 -0.93 9.10
CA TYR A 150 19.47 -0.30 10.29
C TYR A 150 19.93 1.13 10.01
N ARG A 151 20.26 1.89 11.05
CA ARG A 151 20.74 3.29 10.98
C ARG A 151 21.64 3.64 9.78
N ASN A 152 22.59 2.76 9.46
CA ASN A 152 23.62 3.03 8.45
C ASN A 152 23.12 2.84 7.02
N ASN A 153 22.01 2.12 6.82
CA ASN A 153 21.44 1.77 5.52
C ASN A 153 20.06 2.41 5.29
N VAL A 154 19.75 3.48 6.03
CA VAL A 154 18.45 4.16 6.00
C VAL A 154 18.70 5.63 5.73
N PHE A 155 18.17 6.15 4.62
CA PHE A 155 18.25 7.58 4.35
C PHE A 155 17.48 8.38 5.40
N SER A 156 18.15 9.39 5.94
CA SER A 156 17.62 10.24 7.00
C SER A 156 17.52 11.70 6.57
N PHE A 157 16.38 12.31 6.86
CA PHE A 157 16.14 13.74 6.66
C PHE A 157 16.67 14.56 7.84
N VAL A 158 16.88 15.87 7.67
CA VAL A 158 17.07 16.75 8.83
C VAL A 158 15.75 16.94 9.57
N ASN A 159 15.80 17.41 10.82
CA ASN A 159 14.58 17.83 11.51
C ASN A 159 14.02 19.06 10.79
N GLU A 160 12.94 18.88 10.05
CA GLU A 160 12.31 19.96 9.29
C GLU A 160 10.79 19.88 9.34
N LYS A 161 10.14 20.94 8.86
CA LYS A 161 8.69 20.99 8.78
C LYS A 161 8.25 20.33 7.46
N SER A 162 7.36 19.34 7.56
CA SER A 162 6.79 18.65 6.40
C SER A 162 7.83 18.07 5.41
N PRO A 163 8.80 17.26 5.90
CA PRO A 163 9.80 16.62 5.05
C PRO A 163 9.14 15.80 3.94
N TRP A 164 9.81 15.72 2.79
CA TRP A 164 9.29 14.99 1.64
C TRP A 164 10.36 14.32 0.79
N LEU A 165 10.02 13.15 0.26
CA LEU A 165 10.71 12.46 -0.82
C LEU A 165 9.87 12.57 -2.09
N GLU A 166 10.48 12.93 -3.22
CA GLU A 166 9.88 12.82 -4.55
C GLU A 166 10.69 11.87 -5.42
N VAL A 167 10.03 10.81 -5.88
CA VAL A 167 10.59 9.84 -6.82
C VAL A 167 10.04 10.13 -8.20
N THR A 168 10.92 10.26 -9.19
CA THR A 168 10.60 10.62 -10.57
C THR A 168 11.10 9.56 -11.55
N TRP A 169 10.45 9.45 -12.70
CA TRP A 169 10.85 8.54 -13.78
C TRP A 169 10.47 9.12 -15.15
N SER A 170 11.02 8.52 -16.21
CA SER A 170 11.05 9.16 -17.55
C SER A 170 9.76 9.11 -18.37
N ARG A 171 8.80 8.24 -18.05
CA ARG A 171 7.59 8.01 -18.86
C ARG A 171 6.36 7.96 -17.99
N THR A 172 5.22 8.47 -18.46
CA THR A 172 3.96 8.29 -17.74
C THR A 172 3.63 6.80 -17.60
N ILE A 173 3.34 6.37 -16.37
CA ILE A 173 2.82 5.04 -16.03
C ILE A 173 1.55 5.19 -15.22
N THR A 174 0.74 4.15 -15.15
CA THR A 174 -0.30 4.03 -14.12
C THR A 174 0.30 3.35 -12.89
N ILE A 175 0.35 4.04 -11.75
CA ILE A 175 0.82 3.47 -10.48
C ILE A 175 -0.26 2.52 -9.95
N TRP A 176 0.13 1.32 -9.58
CA TRP A 176 -0.76 0.34 -8.95
C TRP A 176 -0.54 0.26 -7.45
N ARG A 177 0.72 0.08 -7.02
CA ARG A 177 1.09 -0.14 -5.62
C ARG A 177 2.36 0.61 -5.27
N ILE A 178 2.43 1.14 -4.05
CA ILE A 178 3.66 1.67 -3.45
C ILE A 178 3.89 0.91 -2.15
N ILE A 179 5.12 0.48 -1.90
CA ILE A 179 5.54 -0.18 -0.66
C ILE A 179 6.58 0.71 0.02
N ILE A 180 6.40 1.00 1.30
CA ILE A 180 7.37 1.69 2.13
C ILE A 180 7.87 0.73 3.19
N TYR A 181 9.17 0.50 3.18
CA TYR A 181 9.88 -0.24 4.23
C TYR A 181 10.39 0.77 5.25
N ASN A 182 9.96 0.61 6.50
CA ASN A 182 10.42 1.45 7.58
C ASN A 182 11.68 0.88 8.24
N ARG A 183 12.39 1.74 8.97
CA ARG A 183 13.57 1.38 9.76
C ARG A 183 13.26 0.35 10.84
N VAL A 184 14.15 -0.64 11.04
CA VAL A 184 13.87 -1.82 11.91
C VAL A 184 14.33 -1.71 13.36
N ASP A 185 15.24 -0.80 13.68
CA ASP A 185 15.86 -0.65 15.01
C ASP A 185 15.27 0.45 15.88
N CYS A 186 14.52 1.38 15.29
CA CYS A 186 13.77 2.40 16.02
C CYS A 186 12.87 3.21 15.10
N CYS A 187 12.12 4.10 15.76
CA CYS A 187 11.66 5.36 15.20
C CYS A 187 10.50 5.24 14.21
N ASP A 188 9.75 4.15 14.31
CA ASP A 188 8.44 3.95 13.70
C ASP A 188 7.46 5.11 13.89
N TYR A 189 7.51 5.75 15.07
CA TYR A 189 6.67 6.88 15.41
C TYR A 189 6.85 8.12 14.50
N ARG A 190 7.88 8.15 13.65
CA ARG A 190 8.14 9.24 12.69
C ARG A 190 7.28 9.15 11.43
N LEU A 191 6.81 7.96 11.05
CA LEU A 191 5.97 7.78 9.87
C LEU A 191 4.50 8.03 10.20
N VAL A 192 4.12 9.31 10.26
CA VAL A 192 2.80 9.76 10.70
C VAL A 192 2.28 10.87 9.80
N ASN A 193 0.97 10.91 9.54
CA ASN A 193 0.34 11.90 8.66
C ASN A 193 1.00 11.98 7.26
N LEU A 194 1.32 10.84 6.66
CA LEU A 194 1.96 10.77 5.36
C LEU A 194 0.93 10.96 4.24
N ASN A 195 1.13 12.00 3.44
CA ASN A 195 0.39 12.21 2.19
C ASN A 195 1.18 11.62 1.02
N VAL A 196 0.54 10.74 0.26
CA VAL A 196 1.10 10.11 -0.94
C VAL A 196 0.40 10.70 -2.15
N THR A 197 1.10 11.57 -2.88
CA THR A 197 0.58 12.23 -4.08
C THR A 197 1.34 11.78 -5.31
N TYR A 198 0.68 11.83 -6.46
CA TYR A 198 1.29 11.52 -7.75
C TYR A 198 1.10 12.70 -8.69
N LYS A 199 2.02 12.87 -9.65
CA LYS A 199 1.96 14.00 -10.59
C LYS A 199 2.21 13.56 -12.02
N ASN A 200 1.46 14.14 -12.94
CA ASN A 200 1.65 13.99 -14.38
C ASN A 200 1.41 15.32 -15.08
N ASN A 201 2.37 15.77 -15.89
CA ASN A 201 2.24 17.01 -16.69
C ASN A 201 1.74 18.23 -15.88
N GLY A 202 2.22 18.37 -14.63
CA GLY A 202 1.82 19.48 -13.76
C GLY A 202 0.57 19.22 -12.90
N VAL A 203 -0.26 18.24 -13.25
CA VAL A 203 -1.48 17.88 -12.51
C VAL A 203 -1.13 16.90 -11.40
N ALA A 204 -1.51 17.22 -10.17
CA ALA A 204 -1.31 16.36 -9.00
C ALA A 204 -2.62 15.67 -8.61
N GLY A 205 -2.53 14.40 -8.25
CA GLY A 205 -3.61 13.62 -7.63
C GLY A 205 -3.15 12.98 -6.33
N ILE A 206 -4.09 12.45 -5.56
CA ILE A 206 -3.82 11.77 -4.29
C ILE A 206 -3.87 10.26 -4.53
N CYS A 207 -2.79 9.56 -4.22
CA CYS A 207 -2.80 8.10 -4.15
C CYS A 207 -3.42 7.65 -2.83
N SER A 208 -2.94 8.18 -1.71
CA SER A 208 -3.42 7.79 -0.38
C SER A 208 -3.00 8.77 0.72
N PHE A 209 -3.60 8.62 1.88
CA PHE A 209 -3.19 9.28 3.12
C PHE A 209 -3.08 8.25 4.24
N TYR A 210 -1.91 8.15 4.84
CA TYR A 210 -1.65 7.31 6.00
C TYR A 210 -1.60 8.15 7.28
N PRO A 211 -2.53 7.94 8.22
CA PRO A 211 -2.55 8.73 9.46
C PRO A 211 -1.37 8.38 10.39
N GLY A 212 -0.84 7.16 10.33
CA GLY A 212 0.02 6.63 11.39
C GLY A 212 -0.77 6.38 12.69
N LEU A 213 -0.11 6.00 13.78
CA LEU A 213 1.31 5.61 13.87
C LEU A 213 1.48 4.13 13.46
N LEU A 214 2.71 3.76 13.13
CA LEU A 214 3.09 2.35 13.08
C LEU A 214 3.03 1.76 14.50
N SER A 215 2.93 0.43 14.59
CA SER A 215 2.88 -0.26 15.89
C SER A 215 4.23 -0.83 16.28
N HIS A 216 5.10 -1.09 15.30
CA HIS A 216 6.42 -1.67 15.50
C HIS A 216 7.45 -1.08 14.54
N ASP A 217 8.69 -0.98 15.01
CA ASP A 217 9.84 -0.73 14.16
C ASP A 217 9.97 -1.81 13.08
N GLY A 218 10.18 -1.37 11.84
CA GLY A 218 10.29 -2.21 10.66
C GLY A 218 8.97 -2.55 9.97
N ASP A 219 7.83 -2.12 10.53
CA ASP A 219 6.53 -2.29 9.86
C ASP A 219 6.59 -1.77 8.41
N ILE A 220 5.89 -2.48 7.52
CA ILE A 220 5.86 -2.20 6.08
C ILE A 220 4.49 -1.62 5.75
N VAL A 221 4.45 -0.47 5.07
CA VAL A 221 3.20 0.17 4.66
C VAL A 221 2.99 -0.01 3.16
N LEU A 222 1.85 -0.56 2.78
CA LEU A 222 1.46 -0.76 1.39
C LEU A 222 0.32 0.19 1.04
N PHE A 223 0.43 0.85 -0.11
CA PHE A 223 -0.58 1.73 -0.68
C PHE A 223 -1.05 1.20 -2.02
N TYR A 224 -2.36 1.18 -2.25
CA TYR A 224 -2.94 0.84 -3.56
C TYR A 224 -3.58 2.08 -4.17
N CYS A 225 -2.92 2.62 -5.20
CA CYS A 225 -3.34 3.88 -5.79
C CYS A 225 -4.62 3.72 -6.65
N PRO A 226 -5.44 4.78 -6.79
CA PRO A 226 -6.57 4.81 -7.71
C PRO A 226 -6.17 4.41 -9.13
N SER A 227 -7.10 3.81 -9.87
CA SER A 227 -6.87 3.28 -11.22
C SER A 227 -6.41 4.31 -12.25
N GLU A 228 -6.68 5.58 -11.97
CA GLU A 228 -6.40 6.76 -12.75
C GLU A 228 -5.07 7.43 -12.38
N ALA A 229 -4.28 6.83 -11.47
CA ALA A 229 -2.99 7.34 -10.99
C ALA A 229 -1.88 7.29 -12.06
N ASN A 230 -2.11 7.98 -13.17
CA ASN A 230 -1.16 8.19 -14.24
C ASN A 230 -0.16 9.25 -13.80
N ALA A 231 1.13 8.93 -13.83
CA ALA A 231 2.16 9.75 -13.20
C ALA A 231 3.54 9.59 -13.83
N THR A 232 4.36 10.62 -13.66
CA THR A 232 5.82 10.63 -13.85
C THR A 232 6.57 10.87 -12.53
N SER A 233 5.85 11.18 -11.45
CA SER A 233 6.42 11.22 -10.11
C SER A 233 5.43 10.83 -9.02
N VAL A 234 5.98 10.37 -7.89
CA VAL A 234 5.30 10.18 -6.61
C VAL A 234 6.01 11.02 -5.57
N LYS A 235 5.24 11.73 -4.75
CA LYS A 235 5.74 12.48 -3.60
C LYS A 235 5.15 11.93 -2.31
N LEU A 236 6.04 11.54 -1.41
CA LEU A 236 5.76 11.11 -0.04
C LEU A 236 6.06 12.29 0.88
N GLN A 237 5.05 12.85 1.54
CA GLN A 237 5.24 14.05 2.37
C GLN A 237 4.50 13.95 3.69
N ILE A 238 5.23 14.16 4.79
CA ILE A 238 4.63 14.28 6.12
C ILE A 238 3.88 15.61 6.23
N GLN A 239 2.64 15.55 6.71
CA GLN A 239 1.82 16.73 6.99
C GLN A 239 1.98 17.12 8.47
N SER A 240 3.06 17.82 8.78
CA SER A 240 3.34 18.33 10.13
C SER A 240 2.29 19.35 10.58
N LYS A 241 1.89 19.30 11.86
CA LYS A 241 1.11 20.38 12.48
C LYS A 241 1.98 21.64 12.62
N SER A 242 1.35 22.80 12.85
CA SER A 242 2.09 24.08 12.94
C SER A 242 3.19 24.03 14.00
N LYS A 243 4.43 24.35 13.60
CA LYS A 243 5.68 24.35 14.40
C LYS A 243 6.29 22.98 14.74
N GLU A 244 5.69 21.87 14.32
CA GLU A 244 6.27 20.54 14.54
C GLU A 244 7.37 20.27 13.50
N LEU A 245 8.57 19.93 13.99
CA LEU A 245 9.68 19.45 13.16
C LEU A 245 9.75 17.93 13.30
N ILE A 246 9.80 17.23 12.18
CA ILE A 246 9.84 15.77 12.14
C ILE A 246 11.07 15.36 11.33
N LYS A 247 11.82 14.40 11.86
CA LYS A 247 12.81 13.66 11.08
C LYS A 247 12.09 12.54 10.35
N LEU A 248 12.05 12.58 9.02
CA LEU A 248 11.58 11.45 8.22
C LEU A 248 12.73 10.47 7.97
N ASN A 249 12.39 9.21 7.76
CA ASN A 249 13.30 8.19 7.29
C ASN A 249 12.48 7.16 6.52
N PHE A 250 13.02 6.72 5.40
CA PHE A 250 12.56 5.53 4.71
C PHE A 250 13.78 4.61 4.58
N CYS A 251 13.54 3.31 4.66
CA CYS A 251 14.58 2.36 4.33
C CYS A 251 14.59 2.09 2.82
N GLU A 252 13.41 1.80 2.27
CA GLU A 252 13.25 1.53 0.85
C GLU A 252 11.81 1.90 0.43
N VAL A 253 11.68 2.38 -0.79
CA VAL A 253 10.41 2.69 -1.44
C VAL A 253 10.32 1.93 -2.76
N GLU A 254 9.38 1.01 -2.86
CA GLU A 254 9.10 0.32 -4.11
C GLU A 254 7.85 0.87 -4.78
N ILE A 255 7.95 1.17 -6.08
CA ILE A 255 6.82 1.62 -6.90
C ILE A 255 6.52 0.53 -7.93
N TYR A 256 5.26 0.12 -8.00
CA TYR A 256 4.77 -0.86 -8.97
C TYR A 256 3.84 -0.17 -9.96
N LYS A 257 4.10 -0.37 -11.25
CA LYS A 257 3.18 0.04 -12.33
C LYS A 257 2.14 -1.04 -12.55
N LYS A 258 0.94 -0.63 -12.95
CA LYS A 258 -0.08 -1.54 -13.45
C LYS A 258 0.44 -2.29 -14.69
N SER A 259 0.17 -3.60 -14.74
CA SER A 259 0.50 -4.47 -15.89
C SER A 259 -0.43 -4.24 -17.08
#